data_AF-A0A9R0NSH2-F1
#
_entry.id   AF-A0A9R0NSH2-F1
#
_cell.length_a   1.000
_cell.length_b   1.000
_cell.length_c   1.000
_cell.angle_alpha   90.00
_cell.angle_beta   90.00
_cell.angle_gamma   90.00
#
_symmetry.space_group_name_H-M   'P 1'
#
loop_
_entity.id
_entity.type
_entity.pdbx_description
1 polymer ?
#
loop_
_entity_poly.entity_id
_entity_poly.type
_entity_poly.pdbx_seq_one_letter_code
_entity_poly.pdbx_strand_id
1 'polypeptide(L)' 'MGVIRAEEAVRLGEQNDRAVLTVAGHSSDVHDCAELLAMLGLDAGRRQRTA' A
#
# COMPACT_ATOMS: atom_id res chain seq x y z
N MET A 1 -12.57 3.10 -23.38
CA MET A 1 -12.74 2.89 -21.92
C MET A 1 -11.47 2.25 -21.36
N GLY A 2 -10.43 3.04 -21.07
CA GLY A 2 -9.12 2.47 -20.65
C GLY A 2 -8.25 3.43 -19.85
N VAL A 3 -8.41 4.74 -20.07
CA VAL A 3 -7.67 5.79 -19.37
C VAL A 3 -8.08 5.97 -17.90
N ILE A 4 -9.35 5.70 -17.56
CA ILE A 4 -9.86 5.83 -16.19
C ILE A 4 -9.16 4.86 -15.21
N ARG A 5 -8.77 3.67 -15.69
CA ARG A 5 -8.08 2.67 -14.87
C ARG A 5 -6.64 3.05 -14.51
N ALA A 6 -5.96 3.79 -15.39
CA ALA A 6 -4.58 4.19 -15.15
C ALA A 6 -4.50 5.33 -14.11
N GLU A 7 -5.36 6.35 -14.23
CA GLU A 7 -5.40 7.43 -13.26
C GLU A 7 -5.86 6.95 -11.87
N GLU A 8 -6.83 6.03 -11.83
CA GLU A 8 -7.29 5.43 -10.58
C GLU A 8 -6.20 4.57 -9.92
N ALA A 9 -5.41 3.84 -10.70
CA ALA A 9 -4.26 3.07 -10.20
C ALA A 9 -3.16 3.97 -9.61
N VAL A 10 -2.90 5.13 -10.23
CA VAL A 10 -1.93 6.12 -9.70
C VAL A 10 -2.42 6.69 -8.37
N ARG A 11 -3.67 7.15 -8.31
CA ARG A 11 -4.25 7.70 -7.08
C ARG A 11 -4.31 6.66 -5.95
N LEU A 12 -4.62 5.41 -6.29
CA LEU A 12 -4.61 4.31 -5.34
C LEU A 12 -3.20 4.00 -4.84
N GLY A 13 -2.19 4.08 -5.72
CA GLY A 13 -0.77 3.96 -5.35
C GLY A 13 -0.34 5.04 -4.36
N GLU A 14 -0.64 6.30 -4.65
CA GLU A 14 -0.34 7.43 -3.75
C GLU A 14 -1.06 7.29 -2.40
N GLN A 15 -2.31 6.82 -2.41
CA GLN A 15 -3.06 6.59 -1.17
C GLN A 15 -2.45 5.45 -0.35
N ASN A 16 -2.04 4.35 -0.99
CA ASN A 16 -1.37 3.23 -0.34
C ASN A 16 -0.02 3.66 0.25
N ASP A 17 0.79 4.43 -0.46
CA ASP A 17 2.08 4.92 0.05
C ASP A 17 1.90 5.79 1.31
N ARG A 18 0.88 6.67 1.32
CA ARG A 18 0.55 7.45 2.53
C ARG A 18 0.08 6.56 3.67
N ALA A 19 -0.75 5.56 3.39
CA ALA A 19 -1.24 4.63 4.41
C ALA A 19 -0.09 3.83 5.04
N VAL A 20 0.89 3.38 4.24
CA VAL A 20 2.10 2.71 4.74
C VAL A 20 2.86 3.61 5.69
N LEU A 21 3.12 4.86 5.31
CA LEU A 21 3.86 5.82 6.15
C LEU A 21 3.11 6.14 7.45
N THR A 22 1.78 6.28 7.37
CA THR A 22 0.95 6.50 8.56
C THR A 22 1.02 5.30 9.52
N VAL A 23 0.82 4.08 9.02
CA VAL A 23 0.90 2.87 9.87
C VAL A 23 2.29 2.69 10.46
N ALA A 24 3.34 2.91 9.67
CA ALA A 24 4.72 2.85 10.14
C ALA A 24 5.05 3.93 11.19
N GLY A 25 4.44 5.11 11.09
CA GLY A 25 4.60 6.18 12.09
C GLY A 25 3.82 5.97 13.39
N HIS A 26 2.73 5.20 13.34
CA HIS A 26 1.89 4.91 14.52
C HIS A 26 2.24 3.59 15.20
N SER A 27 2.78 2.62 14.47
CA SER A 27 3.18 1.34 15.05
C SER A 27 4.50 1.48 15.80
N SER A 28 4.51 0.98 17.03
CA SER A 28 5.72 0.97 17.88
C SER A 28 6.54 -0.31 17.74
N ASP A 29 6.04 -1.29 16.98
CA ASP A 29 6.68 -2.58 16.77
C ASP A 29 6.71 -2.94 15.28
N VAL A 30 7.86 -3.42 14.81
CA VAL A 30 8.07 -3.74 13.39
C VAL A 30 7.24 -4.93 12.94
N HIS A 31 6.98 -5.89 13.81
CA HIS A 31 6.19 -7.07 13.50
C HIS A 31 4.70 -6.73 13.44
N ASP A 32 4.21 -5.95 14.42
CA ASP A 32 2.85 -5.43 14.43
C ASP A 32 2.57 -4.54 13.21
N CYS A 33 3.53 -3.67 12.85
CA CYS A 33 3.46 -2.87 11.63
C CYS A 33 3.32 -3.75 10.38
N ALA A 34 4.14 -4.79 10.25
CA ALA A 34 4.08 -5.71 9.11
C ALA A 34 2.73 -6.43 9.02
N GLU A 35 2.19 -6.91 10.14
CA GLU A 35 0.88 -7.57 10.19
C GLU A 35 -0.26 -6.59 9.82
N LEU A 36 -0.21 -5.35 10.32
CA LEU A 36 -1.19 -4.31 9.97
C LEU A 36 -1.14 -3.96 8.48
N LEU A 37 0.05 -3.83 7.90
CA LEU A 37 0.23 -3.60 6.47
C LEU A 37 -0.26 -4.80 5.64
N ALA A 38 -0.04 -6.03 6.11
CA ALA A 38 -0.55 -7.24 5.46
C ALA A 38 -2.08 -7.29 5.47
N MET A 39 -2.72 -6.99 6.61
CA MET A 39 -4.18 -6.93 6.73
C MET A 39 -4.82 -5.87 5.83
N LEU A 40 -4.13 -4.75 5.62
CA LEU A 40 -4.57 -3.67 4.72
C LEU A 40 -4.26 -3.96 3.24
N GLY A 41 -3.54 -5.04 2.93
CA GLY A 41 -3.06 -5.30 1.59
C GLY A 41 -2.14 -4.17 1.10
N LEU A 42 -1.28 -3.68 1.97
CA LEU A 42 -0.26 -2.66 1.70
C LEU A 42 1.16 -3.24 1.68
N ASP A 43 1.29 -4.56 1.89
CA ASP A 43 2.59 -5.23 1.95
C ASP A 43 3.41 -4.96 0.68
N ALA A 44 4.55 -4.29 0.86
CA ALA A 44 5.46 -3.89 -0.19
C ALA A 44 6.07 -5.08 -0.96
N GLY A 45 6.00 -6.29 -0.41
CA GLY A 45 6.43 -7.54 -1.04
C GLY A 45 5.48 -8.04 -2.12
N ARG A 46 4.20 -7.63 -2.07
CA ARG A 46 3.18 -7.91 -3.08
C ARG A 46 2.99 -6.69 -4.02
N ARG A 47 4.08 -6.00 -4.37
CA ARG A 47 4.12 -5.42 -5.72
C ARG A 47 4.08 -6.59 -6.68
N GLN A 48 2.88 -7.05 -6.97
CA GLN A 48 2.53 -7.91 -8.07
C GLN A 48 3.14 -7.25 -9.29
N ARG A 49 4.35 -7.72 -9.57
CA ARG A 49 5.10 -7.54 -10.80
C ARG A 49 4.15 -8.02 -11.88
N THR A 50 3.35 -7.10 -12.39
CA THR A 50 2.81 -7.19 -13.73
C THR A 50 4.02 -7.31 -14.63
N ALA A 51 4.37 -8.56 -14.91
CA ALA A 51 5.20 -8.97 -16.03
C ALA A 51 4.51 -8.55 -17.33
#